data_AF-W5T2Y1-F1
#
_entry.id   AF-W5T2Y1-F1
#
_cell.length_a   1.000
_cell.length_b   1.000
_cell.length_c   1.000
_cell.angle_alpha   90.00
_cell.angle_beta   90.00
_cell.angle_gamma   90.00
#
_symmetry.space_group_name_H-M   'P 1'
#
loop_
_entity.id
_entity.type
_entity.pdbx_description
1 polymer ?
#
loop_
_entity_poly.entity_id
_entity_poly.type
_entity_poly.pdbx_seq_one_letter_code
_entity_poly.pdbx_strand_id
1 'polypeptide(L)'
;MNSIVKFLKSKNDIFIKNIELDELSIIIGDFLKESFVYEELCDVDFKFDFLEFVKSLKLEIDDEEILNLKRCLGEVSALQSEIDRIEEETKKAHALELSRLTKPIKDKLKSQIDDLMDKFSLIEHVNYDFEGDLFHLDMTKRAIKDRFKFLGGSMDFIFSNYLQDF
;
A
#
# COMPACT_ATOMS: atom_id res chain seq x y z
N MET A 1 18.96 -10.41 28.77
CA MET A 1 18.14 -11.06 27.72
C MET A 1 17.77 -12.52 28.04
N ASN A 2 17.74 -12.98 29.31
CA ASN A 2 17.50 -14.40 29.62
C ASN A 2 16.80 -14.65 30.99
N SER A 3 16.06 -13.67 31.52
CA SER A 3 15.27 -13.82 32.75
C SER A 3 13.89 -14.40 32.47
N ILE A 4 13.22 -13.91 31.41
CA ILE A 4 11.89 -14.37 30.97
C ILE A 4 11.92 -15.85 30.58
N VAL A 5 12.89 -16.26 29.76
CA VAL A 5 13.03 -17.67 29.33
C VAL A 5 13.33 -18.61 30.50
N LYS A 6 14.11 -18.18 31.49
CA LYS A 6 14.39 -18.96 32.71
C LYS A 6 13.15 -19.10 33.59
N PHE A 7 12.35 -18.03 33.72
CA PHE A 7 11.15 -18.02 34.54
C PHE A 7 10.02 -18.87 33.90
N LEU A 8 9.83 -18.77 32.59
CA LEU A 8 8.86 -19.61 31.84
C LEU A 8 9.17 -21.10 31.97
N LYS A 9 10.46 -21.47 31.97
CA LYS A 9 10.88 -22.87 32.21
C LYS A 9 10.67 -23.33 33.66
N SER A 10 10.60 -22.42 34.63
CA SER A 10 10.43 -22.76 36.06
C SER A 10 8.98 -22.93 36.51
N LYS A 11 7.99 -22.53 35.70
CA LYS A 11 6.56 -22.51 36.07
C LYS A 11 5.72 -23.68 35.50
N ASN A 12 6.38 -24.76 35.03
CA ASN A 12 5.86 -26.07 34.57
C ASN A 12 5.66 -26.24 33.06
N ASP A 13 6.23 -27.34 32.53
CA ASP A 13 5.92 -28.11 31.30
C ASP A 13 5.50 -27.40 29.99
N ILE A 14 5.83 -26.13 29.79
CA ILE A 14 5.65 -25.48 28.48
C ILE A 14 6.73 -26.01 27.51
N PHE A 15 6.42 -27.10 26.80
CA PHE A 15 7.18 -27.54 25.63
C PHE A 15 6.95 -26.55 24.47
N ILE A 16 7.70 -25.46 24.47
CA ILE A 16 7.69 -24.40 23.42
C ILE A 16 7.92 -24.99 22.01
N LYS A 17 8.40 -26.23 21.90
CA LYS A 17 8.76 -26.85 20.63
C LYS A 17 7.59 -27.10 19.66
N ASN A 18 6.32 -27.10 20.13
CA ASN A 18 5.14 -27.42 19.30
C ASN A 18 3.90 -26.54 19.56
N ILE A 19 4.04 -25.32 20.09
CA ILE A 19 2.90 -24.42 20.33
C ILE A 19 2.62 -23.62 19.05
N GLU A 20 1.37 -23.57 18.61
CA GLU A 20 0.96 -22.72 17.47
C GLU A 20 1.10 -21.24 17.83
N LEU A 21 1.42 -20.40 16.83
CA LEU A 21 1.75 -18.99 17.04
C LEU A 21 0.62 -18.22 17.77
N ASP A 22 -0.63 -18.54 17.47
CA ASP A 22 -1.80 -17.91 18.07
C ASP A 22 -1.93 -18.27 19.56
N GLU A 23 -1.70 -19.53 19.91
CA GLU A 23 -1.69 -20.01 21.30
C GLU A 23 -0.52 -19.40 22.09
N LEU A 24 0.65 -19.29 21.47
CA LEU A 24 1.81 -18.64 22.08
C LEU A 24 1.53 -17.15 22.34
N SER A 25 0.82 -16.48 21.42
CA SER A 25 0.43 -15.08 21.56
C SER A 25 -0.53 -14.87 22.73
N ILE A 26 -1.50 -15.78 22.93
CA ILE A 26 -2.41 -15.76 24.08
C ILE A 26 -1.63 -15.97 25.39
N ILE A 27 -0.75 -16.96 25.46
CA ILE A 27 0.05 -17.25 26.66
C ILE A 27 0.96 -16.05 27.02
N ILE A 28 1.60 -15.43 26.02
CA ILE A 28 2.40 -14.22 26.24
C ILE A 28 1.51 -13.06 26.68
N GLY A 29 0.34 -12.89 26.05
CA GLY A 29 -0.61 -11.84 26.38
C GLY A 29 -1.12 -11.94 27.82
N ASP A 30 -1.53 -13.12 28.25
CA ASP A 30 -2.04 -13.35 29.60
C ASP A 30 -0.91 -13.27 30.64
N PHE A 31 0.29 -13.76 30.31
CA PHE A 31 1.49 -13.54 31.12
C PHE A 31 1.82 -12.05 31.31
N LEU A 32 1.71 -11.25 30.24
CA LEU A 32 1.94 -9.81 30.33
C LEU A 32 0.87 -9.16 31.19
N LYS A 33 -0.42 -9.47 30.99
CA LYS A 33 -1.53 -8.96 31.82
C LYS A 33 -1.39 -9.27 33.30
N GLU A 34 -0.88 -10.45 33.64
CA GLU A 34 -0.62 -10.87 35.03
C GLU A 34 0.68 -10.27 35.61
N SER A 35 1.48 -9.57 34.80
CA SER A 35 2.71 -8.92 35.27
C SER A 35 2.42 -7.54 35.85
N PHE A 36 3.09 -7.21 36.96
CA PHE A 36 2.98 -5.89 37.61
C PHE A 36 3.27 -4.71 36.66
N VAL A 37 4.09 -4.96 35.62
CA VAL A 37 4.47 -3.96 34.61
C VAL A 37 3.28 -3.59 33.72
N TYR A 38 2.38 -4.53 33.43
CA TYR A 38 1.21 -4.26 32.58
C TYR A 38 0.11 -3.53 33.35
N GLU A 39 -0.12 -3.86 34.62
CA GLU A 39 -1.01 -3.08 35.50
C GLU A 39 -0.52 -1.63 35.63
N GLU A 40 0.77 -1.41 35.92
CA GLU A 40 1.36 -0.05 35.98
C GLU A 40 1.27 0.70 34.65
N LEU A 41 1.42 0.03 33.51
CA LEU A 41 1.31 0.66 32.19
C LEU A 41 -0.14 0.89 31.74
N CYS A 42 -1.10 0.11 32.23
CA CYS A 42 -2.53 0.27 31.96
C CYS A 42 -3.13 1.46 32.71
N ASP A 43 -2.59 1.79 33.89
CA ASP A 43 -3.00 2.95 34.69
C ASP A 43 -2.43 4.29 34.18
N VAL A 44 -1.46 4.24 33.27
CA VAL A 44 -0.85 5.42 32.67
C VAL A 44 -1.66 5.88 31.45
N ASP A 45 -2.42 6.96 31.60
CA ASP A 45 -3.00 7.67 30.47
C ASP A 45 -1.88 8.45 29.75
N PHE A 46 -1.14 7.73 28.90
CA PHE A 46 -0.03 8.28 28.12
C PHE A 46 -0.39 9.57 27.36
N LYS A 47 -1.66 9.73 26.95
CA LYS A 47 -2.12 10.95 26.28
C LYS A 47 -2.21 12.10 27.28
N PHE A 48 -2.73 11.85 28.48
CA PHE A 48 -2.77 12.83 29.56
C PHE A 48 -1.36 13.22 30.02
N ASP A 49 -0.49 12.25 30.30
CA ASP A 49 0.88 12.49 30.77
C ASP A 49 1.72 13.24 29.73
N PHE A 50 1.55 12.90 28.44
CA PHE A 50 2.20 13.64 27.36
C PHE A 50 1.67 15.07 27.24
N LEU A 51 0.36 15.28 27.37
CA LEU A 51 -0.22 16.63 27.38
C LEU A 51 0.24 17.45 28.59
N GLU A 52 0.38 16.83 29.76
CA GLU A 52 0.91 17.48 30.96
C GLU A 52 2.39 17.84 30.78
N PHE A 53 3.19 16.92 30.25
CA PHE A 53 4.57 17.18 29.87
C PHE A 53 4.68 18.35 28.88
N VAL A 54 3.92 18.34 27.78
CA VAL A 54 3.94 19.43 26.79
C VAL A 54 3.51 20.77 27.40
N LYS A 55 2.51 20.79 28.29
CA LYS A 55 2.10 21.99 29.03
C LYS A 55 3.17 22.47 30.01
N SER A 56 3.96 21.56 30.57
CA SER A 56 5.05 21.87 31.50
C SER A 56 6.25 22.51 30.81
N LEU A 57 6.38 22.35 29.49
CA LEU A 57 7.37 23.05 28.67
C LEU A 57 7.00 24.53 28.59
N LYS A 58 7.39 25.29 29.62
CA LYS A 58 7.32 26.75 29.59
C LYS A 58 8.43 27.27 28.69
N LEU A 59 8.05 27.82 27.55
CA LEU A 59 8.95 28.66 26.77
C LEU A 59 9.20 29.94 27.58
N GLU A 60 10.46 30.33 27.74
CA GLU A 60 10.85 31.60 28.38
C GLU A 60 10.60 32.77 27.41
N ILE A 61 9.33 33.03 27.12
CA ILE A 61 8.88 34.10 26.22
C ILE A 61 7.75 34.87 26.90
N ASP A 62 7.66 36.17 26.61
CA ASP A 62 6.66 37.04 27.23
C ASP A 62 5.28 36.97 26.53
N ASP A 63 4.28 37.64 27.11
CA ASP A 63 2.90 37.61 26.61
C ASP A 63 2.77 38.20 25.19
N GLU A 64 3.60 39.19 24.84
CA GLU A 64 3.61 39.80 23.51
C GLU A 64 4.21 38.83 22.48
N GLU A 65 5.31 38.17 22.83
CA GLU A 65 5.93 37.11 22.03
C GLU A 65 5.00 35.91 21.83
N ILE A 66 4.24 35.50 22.85
CA ILE A 66 3.22 34.45 22.74
C ILE A 66 2.12 34.84 21.76
N LEU A 67 1.65 36.08 21.81
CA LEU A 67 0.61 36.57 20.90
C LEU A 67 1.13 36.59 19.45
N ASN A 68 2.37 37.06 19.28
CA ASN A 68 3.04 37.07 17.98
C ASN A 68 3.26 35.65 17.43
N LEU A 69 3.70 34.71 18.29
CA LEU A 69 3.86 33.30 17.94
C LEU A 69 2.53 32.68 17.50
N LYS A 70 1.44 32.92 18.23
CA LYS A 70 0.10 32.44 17.84
C LYS A 70 -0.31 32.96 16.46
N ARG A 71 -0.06 34.24 16.18
CA ARG A 71 -0.33 34.84 14.87
C ARG A 71 0.49 34.16 13.78
N CYS A 72 1.81 34.04 13.96
CA CYS A 72 2.71 33.39 13.00
C CYS A 72 2.30 31.93 12.74
N LEU A 73 1.96 31.16 13.78
CA LEU A 73 1.49 29.79 13.63
C LEU A 73 0.15 29.71 12.88
N GLY A 74 -0.76 30.66 13.13
CA GLY A 74 -2.00 30.78 12.39
C GLY A 74 -1.76 31.06 10.90
N GLU A 75 -0.83 31.95 10.56
CA GLU A 75 -0.43 32.24 9.18
C GLU A 75 0.18 31.01 8.49
N VAL A 76 1.08 30.29 9.18
CA VAL A 76 1.66 29.05 8.68
C VAL A 76 0.58 28.00 8.39
N SER A 77 -0.35 27.79 9.34
CA SER A 77 -1.43 26.83 9.19
C SER A 77 -2.40 27.21 8.05
N ALA A 78 -2.67 28.51 7.86
CA ALA A 78 -3.48 28.99 6.76
C ALA A 78 -2.82 28.72 5.40
N LEU A 79 -1.51 28.97 5.29
CA LEU A 79 -0.74 28.68 4.08
C LEU A 79 -0.69 27.18 3.77
N GLN A 80 -0.53 26.32 4.78
CA GLN A 80 -0.59 24.87 4.60
C GLN A 80 -1.96 24.42 4.06
N SER A 81 -3.04 24.95 4.64
CA SER A 81 -4.41 24.63 4.19
C SER A 81 -4.67 25.08 2.75
N GLU A 82 -4.10 26.22 2.35
CA GLU A 82 -4.19 26.74 0.99
C GLU A 82 -3.43 25.86 0.00
N ILE A 83 -2.23 25.39 0.37
CA ILE A 83 -1.45 24.42 -0.42
C ILE A 83 -2.27 23.14 -0.62
N ASP A 84 -2.80 22.56 0.46
CA ASP A 84 -3.60 21.33 0.40
C ASP A 84 -4.82 21.49 -0.51
N ARG A 85 -5.50 22.64 -0.43
CA ARG A 85 -6.63 22.96 -1.32
C ARG A 85 -6.20 22.99 -2.78
N ILE A 86 -5.14 23.73 -3.11
CA ILE A 86 -4.65 23.87 -4.48
C ILE A 86 -4.22 22.51 -5.04
N GLU A 87 -3.54 21.70 -4.25
CA GLU A 87 -3.12 20.36 -4.67
C GLU A 87 -4.33 19.48 -5.00
N GLU A 88 -5.35 19.46 -4.14
CA GLU A 88 -6.54 18.64 -4.35
C GLU A 88 -7.38 19.11 -5.55
N GLU A 89 -7.54 20.42 -5.72
CA GLU A 89 -8.21 20.99 -6.89
C GLU A 89 -7.45 20.65 -8.18
N THR A 90 -6.12 20.76 -8.17
CA THR A 90 -5.26 20.44 -9.32
C THR A 90 -5.32 18.96 -9.67
N LYS A 91 -5.23 18.05 -8.68
CA LYS A 91 -5.36 16.61 -8.89
C LYS A 91 -6.71 16.26 -9.52
N LYS A 92 -7.80 16.86 -9.03
CA LYS A 92 -9.15 16.65 -9.57
C LYS A 92 -9.30 17.15 -11.00
N ALA A 93 -8.80 18.36 -11.28
CA ALA A 93 -8.84 18.94 -12.63
C ALA A 93 -8.03 18.09 -13.62
N HIS A 94 -6.82 17.68 -13.25
CA HIS A 94 -5.98 16.83 -14.07
C HIS A 94 -6.60 15.44 -14.31
N ALA A 95 -7.18 14.81 -13.28
CA ALA A 95 -7.88 13.54 -13.43
C ALA A 95 -9.09 13.65 -14.38
N LEU A 96 -9.84 14.75 -14.30
CA LEU A 96 -10.95 15.04 -15.20
C LEU A 96 -10.47 15.24 -16.64
N GLU A 97 -9.40 16.01 -16.83
CA GLU A 97 -8.81 16.25 -18.15
C GLU A 97 -8.27 14.96 -18.78
N LEU A 98 -7.51 14.16 -18.03
CA LEU A 98 -7.05 12.84 -18.46
C LEU A 98 -8.22 11.93 -18.84
N SER A 99 -9.30 11.94 -18.07
CA SER A 99 -10.51 11.18 -18.41
C SER A 99 -11.11 11.66 -19.74
N ARG A 100 -11.26 12.98 -19.92
CA ARG A 100 -11.79 13.60 -21.15
C ARG A 100 -10.95 13.24 -22.38
N LEU A 101 -9.62 13.29 -22.26
CA LEU A 101 -8.69 12.99 -23.35
C LEU A 101 -8.62 11.49 -23.66
N THR A 102 -8.62 10.62 -22.64
CA THR A 102 -8.44 9.18 -22.83
C THR A 102 -9.73 8.43 -23.17
N LYS A 103 -10.90 8.94 -22.78
CA LYS A 103 -12.20 8.30 -23.06
C LYS A 103 -12.42 7.99 -24.55
N PRO A 104 -12.32 8.94 -25.50
CA PRO A 104 -12.57 8.64 -26.91
C PRO A 104 -11.59 7.59 -27.48
N ILE A 105 -10.33 7.59 -27.00
CA ILE A 105 -9.33 6.59 -27.39
C ILE A 105 -9.68 5.20 -26.85
N LYS A 106 -10.11 5.14 -25.58
CA LYS A 106 -10.58 3.91 -24.92
C LYS A 106 -11.83 3.34 -25.58
N ASP A 107 -12.77 4.19 -25.97
CA ASP A 107 -14.00 3.80 -26.67
C ASP A 107 -13.67 3.26 -28.07
N LYS A 108 -12.73 3.89 -28.79
CA LYS A 108 -12.24 3.39 -30.08
C LYS A 108 -11.54 2.03 -29.94
N LEU A 109 -10.65 1.88 -28.95
CA LEU A 109 -9.97 0.61 -28.68
C LEU A 109 -10.98 -0.50 -28.37
N LYS A 110 -11.99 -0.20 -27.55
CA LYS A 110 -13.07 -1.14 -27.23
C LYS A 110 -13.78 -1.62 -28.49
N SER A 111 -14.22 -0.69 -29.34
CA SER A 111 -14.89 -1.03 -30.59
C SER A 111 -14.03 -1.92 -31.48
N GLN A 112 -12.72 -1.66 -31.57
CA GLN A 112 -11.82 -2.49 -32.37
C GLN A 112 -11.66 -3.90 -31.81
N ILE A 113 -11.58 -4.06 -30.49
CA ILE A 113 -11.51 -5.37 -29.84
C ILE A 113 -12.83 -6.13 -30.04
N ASP A 114 -13.96 -5.47 -29.81
CA ASP A 114 -15.30 -6.06 -29.96
C ASP A 114 -15.50 -6.54 -31.42
N ASP A 115 -15.18 -5.70 -32.42
CA ASP A 115 -15.24 -6.06 -33.85
C ASP A 115 -14.37 -7.28 -34.20
N LEU A 116 -13.22 -7.40 -33.55
CA LEU A 116 -12.26 -8.48 -33.80
C LEU A 116 -12.74 -9.80 -33.18
N MET A 117 -13.33 -9.76 -31.99
CA MET A 117 -13.97 -10.92 -31.37
C MET A 117 -15.17 -11.41 -32.20
N ASP A 118 -16.00 -10.50 -32.69
CA ASP A 118 -17.18 -10.81 -33.49
C ASP A 118 -16.82 -11.43 -34.86
N LYS A 119 -15.76 -10.93 -35.51
CA LYS A 119 -15.37 -11.38 -36.85
C LYS A 119 -14.62 -12.71 -36.86
N PHE A 120 -13.76 -12.95 -35.86
CA PHE A 120 -12.77 -14.05 -35.92
C PHE A 120 -13.02 -15.19 -34.93
N SER A 121 -14.13 -15.17 -34.17
CA SER A 121 -14.47 -16.22 -33.19
C SER A 121 -13.28 -16.56 -32.27
N LEU A 122 -12.57 -15.54 -31.79
CA LEU A 122 -11.40 -15.73 -30.94
C LEU A 122 -11.82 -16.24 -29.56
N ILE A 123 -10.94 -17.06 -28.98
CA ILE A 123 -11.06 -17.68 -27.68
C ILE A 123 -10.34 -16.78 -26.67
N GLU A 124 -11.02 -16.43 -25.59
CA GLU A 124 -10.44 -15.65 -24.51
C GLU A 124 -9.31 -16.41 -23.79
N HIS A 125 -8.36 -15.67 -23.22
CA HIS A 125 -7.23 -16.21 -22.46
C HIS A 125 -6.22 -17.05 -23.24
N VAL A 126 -6.28 -17.02 -24.57
CA VAL A 126 -5.32 -17.68 -25.45
C VAL A 126 -4.35 -16.64 -26.03
N ASN A 127 -3.10 -17.07 -26.23
CA ASN A 127 -2.12 -16.28 -26.98
C ASN A 127 -2.23 -16.62 -28.46
N TYR A 128 -2.31 -15.58 -29.30
CA TYR A 128 -2.37 -15.69 -30.73
C TYR A 128 -1.04 -15.30 -31.35
N ASP A 129 -0.53 -16.15 -32.24
CA ASP A 129 0.61 -15.84 -33.11
C ASP A 129 0.07 -15.61 -34.53
N PHE A 130 0.31 -14.42 -35.06
CA PHE A 130 0.04 -14.08 -36.45
C PHE A 130 1.33 -13.58 -37.09
N GLU A 131 1.91 -14.41 -37.98
CA GLU A 131 3.12 -14.08 -38.73
C GLU A 131 4.31 -13.65 -37.86
N GLY A 132 4.42 -14.21 -36.64
CA GLY A 132 5.50 -13.94 -35.71
C GLY A 132 5.22 -12.81 -34.72
N ASP A 133 4.04 -12.19 -34.77
CA ASP A 133 3.56 -11.26 -33.77
C ASP A 133 2.64 -11.97 -32.76
N LEU A 134 3.05 -11.96 -31.49
CA LEU A 134 2.35 -12.60 -30.40
C LEU A 134 1.44 -11.61 -29.68
N PHE A 135 0.16 -11.95 -29.56
CA PHE A 135 -0.86 -11.14 -28.91
C PHE A 135 -1.65 -11.94 -27.88
N HIS A 136 -2.18 -11.25 -26.88
CA HIS A 136 -3.06 -11.82 -25.87
C HIS A 136 -4.33 -10.99 -25.74
N LEU A 137 -5.48 -11.67 -25.69
CA LEU A 137 -6.79 -11.08 -25.48
C LEU A 137 -7.46 -11.66 -24.23
N ASP A 138 -7.85 -10.79 -23.31
CA ASP A 138 -8.54 -11.13 -22.06
C ASP A 138 -9.68 -10.15 -21.80
N MET A 139 -10.89 -10.52 -22.23
CA MET A 139 -12.09 -9.68 -22.08
C MET A 139 -12.58 -9.58 -20.63
N THR A 140 -12.10 -10.46 -19.75
CA THR A 140 -12.44 -10.41 -18.31
C THR A 140 -11.76 -9.25 -17.60
N LYS A 141 -10.72 -8.62 -18.18
CA LYS A 141 -10.09 -7.44 -17.58
C LYS A 141 -11.05 -6.25 -17.53
N ARG A 142 -11.11 -5.63 -16.35
CA ARG A 142 -11.94 -4.45 -16.10
C ARG A 142 -11.51 -3.24 -16.94
N ALA A 143 -10.20 -2.97 -17.03
CA ALA A 143 -9.69 -1.86 -17.80
C ALA A 143 -9.50 -2.24 -19.27
N ILE A 144 -10.06 -1.46 -20.19
CA ILE A 144 -10.02 -1.76 -21.63
C ILE A 144 -8.59 -1.89 -22.18
N LYS A 145 -7.66 -1.08 -21.68
CA LYS A 145 -6.24 -1.11 -22.06
C LYS A 145 -5.57 -2.44 -21.72
N ASP A 146 -6.08 -3.14 -20.70
CA ASP A 146 -5.49 -4.38 -20.23
C ASP A 146 -6.05 -5.62 -20.94
N ARG A 147 -7.13 -5.45 -21.73
CA ARG A 147 -7.78 -6.53 -22.48
C ARG A 147 -6.98 -7.00 -23.68
N PHE A 148 -6.08 -6.17 -24.18
CA PHE A 148 -5.18 -6.51 -25.29
C PHE A 148 -3.75 -6.27 -24.86
N LYS A 149 -2.88 -7.25 -25.09
CA LYS A 149 -1.44 -7.12 -24.89
C LYS A 149 -0.70 -7.61 -26.11
N PHE A 150 0.17 -6.77 -26.65
CA PHE A 150 1.22 -7.20 -27.54
C PHE A 150 2.36 -7.78 -26.70
N LEU A 151 2.73 -9.03 -26.97
CA LEU A 151 3.72 -9.78 -26.20
C LEU A 151 5.10 -9.80 -26.89
N GLY A 152 5.19 -9.44 -28.17
CA GLY A 152 6.43 -9.34 -28.93
C GLY A 152 6.26 -9.71 -30.41
N GLY A 153 7.23 -9.34 -31.24
CA GLY A 153 7.24 -9.61 -32.68
C GLY A 153 8.64 -10.05 -33.15
N SER A 154 8.66 -11.06 -34.02
CA SER A 154 9.78 -11.94 -34.43
C SER A 154 9.98 -13.16 -33.52
N MET A 155 9.55 -14.33 -34.01
CA MET A 155 10.19 -15.60 -33.67
C MET A 155 11.60 -15.66 -34.30
N ASP A 156 12.48 -14.73 -33.94
CA ASP A 156 13.92 -14.96 -33.97
C ASP A 156 14.33 -15.58 -32.62
N PHE A 157 13.60 -16.60 -32.19
CA PHE A 157 14.03 -17.48 -31.11
C PHE A 157 15.04 -18.46 -31.70
N ILE A 158 16.26 -17.98 -31.91
CA ILE A 158 17.54 -18.70 -31.87
C ILE A 158 17.36 -20.22 -31.67
N PHE A 159 17.14 -20.93 -32.78
CA PHE A 159 17.53 -22.34 -32.92
C PHE A 159 19.00 -22.45 -33.34
N SER A 160 19.81 -21.40 -33.13
CA SER A 160 21.24 -21.42 -33.43
C SER A 160 22.14 -21.97 -32.31
N ASN A 161 21.60 -22.70 -31.32
CA ASN A 161 22.43 -23.35 -30.28
C ASN A 161 22.09 -24.81 -29.95
N TYR A 162 21.44 -25.57 -30.84
CA TYR A 162 21.40 -27.05 -30.75
C TYR A 162 22.04 -27.75 -31.97
N LEU A 163 23.12 -27.17 -32.49
CA LEU A 163 24.21 -27.92 -33.11
C LEU A 163 25.46 -27.80 -32.22
N GLN A 164 25.34 -28.30 -30.99
CA GLN A 164 26.47 -28.91 -30.30
C GLN A 164 26.05 -30.35 -30.00
N ASP A 165 26.90 -31.25 -30.49
CA ASP A 165 26.91 -32.71 -30.28
C ASP A 165 25.90 -33.53 -31.12
N PHE A 166 26.27 -33.80 -32.38
CA PHE A 166 26.73 -35.12 -32.87
C PHE A 166 27.26 -35.04 -34.31
#